data_AF-A0A5K0WB19-F1
#
_entry.id   AF-A0A5K0WB19-F1
#
_cell.length_a   1.000
_cell.length_b   1.000
_cell.length_c   1.000
_cell.angle_alpha   90.00
_cell.angle_beta   90.00
_cell.angle_gamma   90.00
#
_symmetry.space_group_name_H-M   'P 1'
#
loop_
_entity.id
_entity.type
_entity.pdbx_description
1 polymer ?
#
loop_
_entity_poly.entity_id
_entity_poly.type
_entity_poly.pdbx_seq_one_letter_code
_entity_poly.pdbx_strand_id
1 'polypeptide(L)' 'NVRQASRALAQGRSAILAGLAEPKRENGEELLDKLAVGLQELQRIVEDRNRDAVAPKQKELLQFVGT' A
#
# COMPACT_ATOMS: atom_id res chain seq x y z
N ASN A 1 11.90 -2.42 -2.25
CA ASN A 1 11.45 -3.08 -3.51
C ASN A 1 9.98 -3.49 -3.36
N VAL A 2 9.13 -3.40 -4.39
CA VAL A 2 7.65 -3.53 -4.30
C VAL A 2 7.22 -4.84 -3.61
N ARG A 3 7.85 -5.96 -3.98
CA ARG A 3 7.59 -7.28 -3.35
C ARG A 3 7.83 -7.31 -1.85
N GLN A 4 8.82 -6.56 -1.37
CA GLN A 4 9.11 -6.44 0.06
C GLN A 4 8.03 -5.65 0.77
N ALA A 5 7.57 -4.53 0.17
CA ALA A 5 6.48 -3.72 0.72
C ALA A 5 5.17 -4.51 0.78
N SER A 6 4.81 -5.25 -0.28
CA SER A 6 3.60 -6.10 -0.29
C SER A 6 3.64 -7.18 0.79
N ARG A 7 4.80 -7.82 1.00
CA ARG A 7 4.97 -8.83 2.06
C ARG A 7 4.87 -8.22 3.45
N ALA A 8 5.55 -7.09 3.68
CA ALA A 8 5.50 -6.38 4.96
C ALA A 8 4.07 -5.93 5.29
N LEU A 9 3.31 -5.44 4.30
CA LEU A 9 1.91 -5.08 4.46
C LEU A 9 1.05 -6.29 4.83
N ALA A 10 1.17 -7.39 4.10
CA ALA A 10 0.39 -8.60 4.37
C ALA A 10 0.66 -9.17 5.78
N GLN A 11 1.91 -9.13 6.24
CA GLN A 11 2.30 -9.59 7.56
C GLN A 11 1.92 -8.60 8.67
N GLY A 12 1.99 -7.30 8.40
CA GLY A 12 1.75 -6.24 9.38
C GLY A 12 0.29 -5.80 9.50
N ARG A 13 -0.59 -6.13 8.54
CA ARG A 13 -1.98 -5.64 8.48
C ARG A 13 -2.72 -5.80 9.81
N SER A 14 -2.71 -7.00 10.38
CA SER A 14 -3.40 -7.27 11.64
C SER A 14 -2.83 -6.48 12.82
N ALA A 15 -1.51 -6.32 12.88
CA ALA A 15 -0.85 -5.56 13.94
C ALA A 15 -1.17 -4.05 13.84
N ILE A 16 -1.22 -3.51 12.62
CA ILE A 16 -1.61 -2.12 12.37
C ILE A 16 -3.06 -1.89 12.82
N LEU A 17 -3.98 -2.76 12.40
CA LEU A 17 -5.41 -2.64 12.75
C LEU A 17 -5.67 -2.80 14.26
N ALA A 18 -4.90 -3.65 14.94
CA ALA A 18 -4.96 -3.81 16.39
C ALA A 18 -4.48 -2.56 17.15
N GLY A 19 -3.57 -1.77 16.54
CA GLY A 19 -3.07 -0.51 17.11
C GLY A 19 -3.97 0.71 16.85
N LEU A 20 -5.00 0.58 16.01
CA LEU A 20 -5.93 1.68 15.72
C LEU A 20 -7.03 1.78 16.77
N ALA A 21 -7.37 3.01 17.14
CA ALA A 21 -8.57 3.28 17.92
C ALA A 21 -9.82 2.85 17.12
N GLU A 22 -10.82 2.28 17.82
CA GLU A 22 -12.09 1.80 17.25
C GLU A 22 -12.71 2.71 16.16
N PRO A 23 -12.88 4.04 16.37
CA PRO A 23 -13.49 4.91 15.37
C PRO A 23 -12.64 5.10 14.10
N LYS A 24 -11.38 4.68 14.11
CA LYS A 24 -10.45 4.76 12.96
C LYS A 24 -10.23 3.41 12.28
N ARG A 25 -10.77 2.31 12.83
CA ARG A 25 -10.47 0.96 12.33
C ARG A 25 -10.98 0.76 10.90
N GLU A 26 -12.21 1.15 10.60
CA GLU A 26 -12.80 1.02 9.26
C GLU A 26 -12.04 1.83 8.20
N ASN A 27 -11.76 3.11 8.49
CA ASN A 27 -10.94 3.94 7.60
C ASN A 27 -9.50 3.38 7.44
N GLY A 28 -8.94 2.81 8.52
CA GLY A 28 -7.65 2.15 8.47
C GLY A 28 -7.66 0.89 7.60
N GLU A 29 -8.72 0.08 7.66
CA GLU A 29 -8.91 -1.07 6.77
C GLU A 29 -8.99 -0.64 5.31
N GLU A 30 -9.78 0.38 5.01
CA GLU A 30 -9.91 0.92 3.66
C GLU A 30 -8.57 1.42 3.09
N LEU A 31 -7.79 2.14 3.90
CA LEU A 31 -6.47 2.63 3.49
C LEU A 31 -5.47 1.48 3.25
N LEU A 32 -5.49 0.45 4.09
CA LEU A 32 -4.62 -0.71 3.92
C LEU A 32 -5.00 -1.52 2.66
N ASP A 33 -6.29 -1.61 2.35
CA ASP A 33 -6.77 -2.28 1.14
C ASP A 33 -6.40 -1.48 -0.13
N LYS A 34 -6.55 -0.15 -0.11
CA LYS A 34 -6.06 0.73 -1.19
C LYS A 34 -4.56 0.58 -1.41
N LEU A 35 -3.78 0.54 -0.32
CA LEU A 35 -2.33 0.33 -0.39
C LEU A 35 -1.99 -1.04 -0.98
N ALA A 36 -2.73 -2.10 -0.61
CA ALA A 36 -2.52 -3.44 -1.14
C ALA A 36 -2.80 -3.51 -2.65
N VAL A 37 -3.92 -2.96 -3.11
CA VAL A 37 -4.27 -2.89 -4.54
C VAL A 37 -3.24 -2.08 -5.30
N GLY A 38 -2.88 -0.88 -4.82
CA GLY A 38 -1.94 -0.03 -5.53
C GLY A 38 -0.51 -0.61 -5.57
N LEU A 39 -0.10 -1.43 -4.59
CA LEU A 39 1.16 -2.18 -4.66
C LEU A 39 1.12 -3.28 -5.74
N GLN A 40 -0.02 -3.93 -5.96
CA GLN A 40 -0.18 -4.89 -7.07
C GLN A 40 -0.11 -4.18 -8.42
N GLU A 41 -0.72 -3.00 -8.54
CA GLU A 41 -0.64 -2.18 -9.75
C GLU A 41 0.79 -1.71 -10.02
N LEU A 42 1.50 -1.25 -8.98
CA LEU A 42 2.91 -0.88 -9.11
C LEU A 42 3.78 -2.08 -9.55
N GLN A 43 3.46 -3.29 -9.06
CA GLN A 43 4.16 -4.49 -9.51
C GLN A 43 3.91 -4.77 -11.00
N ARG A 44 2.66 -4.65 -11.47
CA ARG A 44 2.33 -4.79 -12.90
C ARG A 44 3.05 -3.76 -13.76
N ILE A 45 3.07 -2.49 -13.34
CA ILE A 45 3.81 -1.42 -14.05
C ILE A 45 5.29 -1.76 -14.24
N VAL A 46 5.93 -2.32 -13.19
CA VAL A 46 7.33 -2.75 -13.24
C VAL A 46 7.51 -3.96 -14.17
N GLU A 47 6.58 -4.92 -14.14
CA GLU A 47 6.58 -6.10 -15.00
C GLU A 47 6.37 -5.73 -16.48
N ASP A 48 5.47 -4.80 -16.77
CA ASP A 48 5.19 -4.22 -18.09
C ASP A 48 6.30 -3.28 -18.59
N ARG A 49 7.32 -3.02 -17.76
CA ARG A 49 8.46 -2.11 -18.03
C ARG A 49 8.05 -0.67 -18.33
N ASN A 50 6.87 -0.23 -17.88
CA ASN A 50 6.41 1.15 -18.04
C ASN A 50 7.07 2.06 -16.98
N ARG A 51 8.30 2.49 -17.25
CA ARG A 51 9.12 3.28 -16.31
C ARG A 51 8.49 4.62 -15.93
N ASP A 52 7.78 5.26 -16.86
CA ASP A 52 7.19 6.59 -16.64
C ASP A 52 6.02 6.55 -15.65
N ALA A 53 5.32 5.41 -15.55
CA ALA A 53 4.23 5.20 -14.61
C ALA A 53 4.69 4.81 -13.19
N VAL A 54 5.97 4.46 -12.99
CA VAL A 54 6.49 4.03 -11.68
C VAL A 54 6.47 5.18 -10.67
N ALA A 55 7.03 6.34 -11.01
CA ALA A 55 7.17 7.44 -10.05
C ALA A 55 5.83 8.06 -9.64
N PRO A 56 4.85 8.30 -10.55
CA PRO A 56 3.52 8.74 -10.17
C PRO A 56 2.84 7.76 -9.20
N LYS A 57 2.92 6.46 -9.48
CA LYS A 57 2.26 5.45 -8.64
C LYS A 57 2.92 5.31 -7.27
N GLN A 58 4.24 5.41 -7.19
CA GLN A 58 4.93 5.46 -5.89
C GLN A 58 4.49 6.65 -5.04
N LYS A 59 4.34 7.84 -5.66
CA LYS A 59 3.89 9.04 -4.95
C LYS A 59 2.48 8.88 -4.40
N GLU A 60 1.57 8.30 -5.18
CA GLU A 60 0.20 7.98 -4.75
C GLU A 60 0.21 7.05 -3.52
N LEU A 61 0.99 5.95 -3.58
CA LEU A 61 1.07 5.00 -2.46
C LEU A 61 1.59 5.64 -1.18
N LEU A 62 2.57 6.54 -1.29
CA LEU A 62 3.13 7.25 -0.13
C LEU A 62 2.09 8.16 0.54
N GLN A 63 1.10 8.68 -0.19
CA GLN A 63 0.02 9.49 0.40
C GLN A 63 -0.87 8.66 1.34
N PHE A 64 -1.05 7.37 1.08
CA PHE A 64 -1.86 6.48 1.94
C PHE A 64 -1.16 6.13 3.25
N VAL A 65 0.18 6.18 3.29
CA VAL A 65 0.97 5.82 4.48
C VAL A 65 1.13 7.01 5.45
N GLY A 66 0.74 8.21 5.03
CA GLY A 66 1.00 9.45 5.75
C GLY A 66 2.46 9.91 5.56
N THR A 67 2.63 11.19 5.26
CA THR A 67 3.94 11.88 5.28
C THR A 67 4.24 12.39 6.68
#